data_AF-A0A165CGR8-F1
#
_entry.id   AF-A0A165CGR8-F1
#
_cell.length_a   1.000
_cell.length_b   1.000
_cell.length_c   1.000
_cell.angle_alpha   90.00
_cell.angle_beta   90.00
_cell.angle_gamma   90.00
#
_symmetry.space_group_name_H-M   'P 1'
#
loop_
_entity.id
_entity.type
_entity.pdbx_description
1 polymer ?
#
loop_
_entity_poly.entity_id
_entity_poly.type
_entity_poly.pdbx_seq_one_letter_code
_entity_poly.pdbx_strand_id
1 'polypeptide(L)'
;MVFPSIVLFALLAVSSAAPPQRQKAVHERKTLPPSFSRVGAANASQSLTMRLGLKSKDTTGLIDALMRVSDPASPSYGQHLSQAE
;
A
#
# COMPACT_ATOMS: atom_id res chain seq x y z
N MET A 1 -11.08 7.12 50.19
CA MET A 1 -11.99 6.45 49.22
C MET A 1 -11.91 6.99 47.79
N VAL A 2 -11.14 8.05 47.49
CA VAL A 2 -11.11 8.68 46.15
C VAL A 2 -10.18 7.97 45.16
N PHE A 3 -9.06 7.42 45.65
CA PHE A 3 -8.07 6.69 44.85
C PHE A 3 -8.62 5.47 44.06
N PRO A 4 -9.38 4.54 44.67
CA PRO A 4 -9.90 3.39 43.93
C PRO A 4 -10.94 3.77 42.87
N SER A 5 -11.70 4.85 43.10
CA SER A 5 -12.63 5.39 42.10
C SER A 5 -11.93 5.94 40.87
N ILE A 6 -10.81 6.65 41.04
CA ILE A 6 -10.03 7.20 39.93
C ILE A 6 -9.43 6.05 39.08
N VAL A 7 -8.91 5.02 39.74
CA VAL A 7 -8.37 3.84 39.05
C VAL A 7 -9.48 3.13 38.26
N LEU A 8 -10.65 2.89 38.86
CA LEU A 8 -11.77 2.26 38.17
C LEU A 8 -12.21 3.09 36.95
N PHE A 9 -12.34 4.40 37.10
CA PHE A 9 -12.73 5.30 36.01
C PHE A 9 -11.70 5.31 34.87
N ALA A 10 -10.41 5.27 35.19
CA ALA A 10 -9.34 5.17 34.19
C ALA A 10 -9.37 3.84 33.42
N LEU A 11 -9.66 2.72 34.08
CA LEU A 11 -9.82 1.43 33.40
C LEU A 11 -11.02 1.40 32.45
N LEU A 12 -12.15 2.01 32.83
CA LEU A 12 -13.31 2.12 31.95
C LEU A 12 -13.08 3.03 30.73
N ALA A 13 -12.26 4.09 30.88
CA ALA A 13 -11.90 4.97 29.77
C ALA A 13 -10.99 4.27 28.74
N VAL A 14 -10.09 3.40 29.19
CA VAL A 14 -9.21 2.63 28.29
C VAL A 14 -9.97 1.54 27.53
N SER A 15 -10.98 0.91 28.13
CA SER A 15 -11.79 -0.12 27.46
C SER A 15 -12.72 0.42 26.38
N SER A 16 -13.04 1.71 26.42
CA SER A 16 -13.93 2.39 25.47
C SER A 16 -13.17 3.14 24.36
N ALA A 17 -11.83 3.13 24.39
CA ALA A 17 -11.02 3.68 23.31
C ALA A 17 -11.08 2.77 22.07
N ALA A 18 -11.91 3.16 21.09
CA ALA A 18 -11.93 2.51 19.80
C ALA A 18 -10.56 2.66 19.10
N PRO A 19 -10.01 1.61 18.49
CA PRO A 19 -8.75 1.73 17.77
C PRO A 19 -8.89 2.76 16.65
N PRO A 20 -7.88 3.63 16.44
CA PRO A 20 -7.93 4.61 15.36
C PRO A 20 -8.11 3.87 14.03
N GLN A 21 -9.21 4.14 13.34
CA GLN A 21 -9.49 3.57 12.03
C GLN A 21 -8.40 4.06 11.07
N ARG A 22 -7.43 3.19 10.75
CA ARG A 22 -6.46 3.48 9.69
C ARG A 22 -7.21 3.65 8.39
N GLN A 23 -7.47 4.89 7.99
CA GLN A 23 -8.00 5.20 6.67
C GLN A 23 -6.98 4.72 5.64
N LYS A 24 -7.30 3.62 4.97
CA LYS A 24 -6.52 3.16 3.82
C LYS A 24 -6.98 3.99 2.62
N ALA A 25 -6.05 4.71 2.00
CA ALA A 25 -6.32 5.36 0.73
C ALA A 25 -6.49 4.27 -0.35
N VAL A 26 -7.61 4.30 -1.07
CA VAL A 26 -7.80 3.45 -2.25
C VAL A 26 -6.93 4.01 -3.35
N HIS A 27 -5.97 3.23 -3.84
CA HIS A 27 -5.12 3.63 -4.96
C HIS A 27 -5.90 3.58 -6.28
N GLU A 28 -6.60 2.46 -6.54
CA GLU A 28 -7.39 2.25 -7.75
C GLU A 28 -8.54 1.27 -7.45
N ARG A 29 -9.64 1.39 -8.17
CA ARG A 29 -10.74 0.41 -8.17
C ARG A 29 -11.09 0.02 -9.59
N LYS A 30 -11.05 -1.28 -9.88
CA LYS A 30 -11.46 -1.82 -11.19
C LYS A 30 -12.92 -2.24 -11.17
N THR A 31 -13.62 -1.96 -12.26
CA THR A 31 -14.97 -2.46 -12.51
C THR A 31 -14.91 -3.95 -12.85
N LEU A 32 -15.89 -4.72 -12.35
CA LEU A 32 -16.04 -6.14 -12.68
C LEU A 32 -16.37 -6.30 -14.18
N PRO A 33 -15.66 -7.16 -14.92
CA PRO A 33 -16.03 -7.46 -16.31
C PRO A 33 -17.40 -8.15 -16.38
N PRO A 34 -18.15 -8.04 -17.49
CA PRO A 34 -19.53 -8.54 -17.60
C PRO A 34 -19.69 -10.04 -17.35
N SER A 35 -18.64 -10.84 -17.61
CA SER A 35 -18.64 -12.29 -17.42
C SER A 35 -18.47 -12.74 -15.96
N PHE A 36 -18.27 -11.81 -15.02
CA PHE A 36 -18.07 -12.13 -13.61
C PHE A 36 -19.30 -11.77 -12.77
N SER A 37 -19.73 -12.69 -11.93
CA SER A 37 -20.80 -12.49 -10.95
C SER A 37 -20.31 -12.75 -9.52
N ARG A 38 -20.90 -12.04 -8.54
CA ARG A 38 -20.61 -12.26 -7.13
C ARG A 38 -21.20 -13.60 -6.66
N VAL A 39 -20.35 -14.51 -6.20
CA VAL A 39 -20.77 -15.83 -5.68
C VAL A 39 -20.91 -15.88 -4.16
N GLY A 40 -20.19 -15.01 -3.42
CA GLY A 40 -20.21 -15.00 -1.96
C GLY A 40 -19.01 -14.27 -1.37
N ALA A 41 -18.90 -14.29 -0.04
CA ALA A 41 -17.69 -13.85 0.65
C ALA A 41 -16.63 -14.96 0.64
N ALA A 42 -15.35 -14.59 0.60
CA ALA A 42 -14.26 -15.55 0.76
C ALA A 42 -14.29 -16.14 2.19
N ASN A 43 -13.82 -17.38 2.35
CA ASN A 43 -13.72 -18.02 3.66
C ASN A 43 -12.68 -17.26 4.52
N ALA A 44 -13.02 -16.97 5.77
CA ALA A 44 -12.16 -16.23 6.69
C ALA A 44 -10.81 -16.92 6.97
N SER A 45 -10.75 -18.24 6.88
CA SER A 45 -9.53 -19.03 7.10
C SER A 45 -8.75 -19.31 5.81
N GLN A 46 -9.16 -18.74 4.68
CA GLN A 46 -8.48 -18.95 3.40
C GLN A 46 -7.24 -18.07 3.30
N SER A 47 -6.07 -18.68 3.13
CA SER A 47 -4.83 -17.96 2.86
C SER A 47 -4.84 -17.35 1.45
N LEU A 48 -4.53 -16.05 1.35
CA LEU A 48 -4.32 -15.36 0.09
C LEU A 48 -2.84 -15.04 -0.10
N THR A 49 -2.28 -15.41 -1.25
CA THR A 49 -0.94 -14.97 -1.65
C THR A 49 -1.02 -13.55 -2.20
N MET A 50 -0.50 -12.58 -1.46
CA MET A 50 -0.49 -11.17 -1.86
C MET A 50 0.91 -10.73 -2.31
N ARG A 51 0.97 -9.88 -3.34
CA ARG A 51 2.19 -9.20 -3.78
C ARG A 51 2.13 -7.76 -3.34
N LEU A 52 3.14 -7.31 -2.62
CA LEU A 52 3.25 -5.94 -2.11
C LEU A 52 4.33 -5.20 -2.90
N GLY A 53 3.93 -4.21 -3.69
CA GLY A 53 4.87 -3.30 -4.35
C GLY A 53 5.45 -2.33 -3.33
N LEU A 54 6.77 -2.38 -3.11
CA LEU A 54 7.45 -1.44 -2.22
C LEU A 54 7.75 -0.14 -2.96
N LYS A 55 7.87 0.95 -2.20
CA LYS A 55 8.28 2.24 -2.75
C LYS A 55 9.71 2.15 -3.25
N SER A 56 9.91 2.43 -4.54
CA SER A 56 11.24 2.54 -5.14
C SER A 56 11.99 3.76 -4.60
N LYS A 57 13.33 3.65 -4.47
CA LYS A 57 14.17 4.70 -3.89
C LYS A 57 14.19 5.99 -4.73
N ASP A 58 14.39 5.86 -6.04
CA ASP A 58 14.51 7.00 -6.95
C ASP A 58 13.81 6.71 -8.30
N THR A 59 12.51 6.97 -8.34
CA THR A 59 11.72 6.77 -9.57
C THR A 59 11.99 7.87 -10.60
N THR A 60 12.26 9.09 -10.15
CA THR A 60 12.53 10.24 -11.03
C THR A 60 13.82 10.02 -11.80
N GLY A 61 14.92 9.64 -11.12
CA GLY A 61 16.19 9.35 -11.78
C GLY A 61 16.09 8.21 -12.79
N LEU A 62 15.25 7.19 -12.52
CA LEU A 62 15.01 6.09 -13.45
C LEU A 62 14.23 6.53 -14.69
N ILE A 63 13.26 7.43 -14.55
CA ILE A 63 12.55 8.05 -15.68
C ILE A 63 13.52 8.90 -16.50
N ASP A 64 14.33 9.73 -15.85
CA ASP A 64 15.31 10.59 -16.53
C ASP A 64 16.34 9.75 -17.31
N ALA A 65 16.82 8.65 -16.72
CA ALA A 65 17.70 7.71 -17.38
C ALA A 65 17.03 7.08 -18.61
N LEU A 66 15.79 6.61 -18.46
CA LEU A 66 15.02 6.04 -19.56
C LEU A 66 14.86 7.02 -20.73
N MET A 67 14.53 8.28 -20.43
CA MET A 67 14.39 9.32 -21.47
C MET A 67 15.71 9.56 -22.19
N ARG A 68 16.82 9.64 -21.43
CA ARG A 68 18.15 9.93 -21.99
C ARG A 68 18.68 8.81 -22.90
N VAL A 69 18.38 7.56 -22.60
CA VAL A 69 18.85 6.42 -23.41
C VAL A 69 17.95 6.12 -24.60
N SER A 70 16.73 6.67 -24.61
CA SER A 70 15.75 6.47 -25.68
C SER A 70 15.75 7.59 -26.74
N ASP A 71 16.35 8.74 -26.44
CA ASP A 71 16.47 9.85 -27.39
C ASP A 71 17.63 9.60 -28.38
N PRO A 72 17.37 9.48 -29.70
CA PRO A 72 18.42 9.26 -30.69
C PRO A 72 19.41 10.43 -30.84
N ALA A 73 19.04 11.64 -30.42
CA ALA A 73 19.94 12.80 -30.39
C ALA A 73 20.82 12.83 -29.12
N SER A 74 20.52 11.99 -28.14
CA SER A 74 21.27 11.93 -26.89
C SER A 74 22.61 11.21 -27.06
N PRO A 75 23.70 11.72 -26.45
CA PRO A 75 24.99 11.03 -26.43
C PRO A 75 24.94 9.63 -25.78
N SER A 76 23.97 9.36 -24.91
CA SER A 76 23.81 8.08 -24.22
C SER A 76 22.75 7.19 -24.85
N TYR A 77 22.34 7.46 -26.10
CA TYR A 77 21.37 6.63 -26.81
C TYR A 77 21.81 5.16 -26.83
N GLY A 78 20.89 4.26 -26.45
CA GLY A 78 21.12 2.82 -26.38
C GLY A 78 21.95 2.31 -25.19
N GLN A 79 22.43 3.20 -24.31
CA GLN A 79 23.21 2.81 -23.12
C GLN A 79 22.31 2.47 -21.93
N HIS A 80 21.59 1.34 -22.01
CA HIS A 80 20.64 0.91 -20.99
C HIS A 80 21.30 0.51 -19.66
N LEU A 81 20.58 0.73 -18.56
CA LEU A 81 20.95 0.24 -17.23
C LEU A 81 20.84 -1.29 -17.16
N SER A 82 21.77 -1.91 -16.46
CA SER A 82 21.72 -3.32 -16.06
C SER A 82 20.76 -3.53 -14.88
N GLN A 83 20.47 -4.79 -14.55
CA GLN A 83 19.59 -5.12 -13.43
C GLN A 83 20.17 -4.71 -12.05
N ALA A 84 21.49 -4.57 -11.95
CA ALA A 84 22.17 -4.30 -10.69
C ALA A 84 22.30 -2.80 -10.36
N GLU A 85 22.06 -1.93 -11.34
CA GLU A 85 22.11 -0.47 -11.23
C GLU A 85 20.76 0.10 -10.77
#